data_AF-A0A349K0I6-F1
#
_entry.id   AF-A0A349K0I6-F1
#
_cell.length_a   1.000
_cell.length_b   1.000
_cell.length_c   1.000
_cell.angle_alpha   90.00
_cell.angle_beta   90.00
_cell.angle_gamma   90.00
#
_symmetry.space_group_name_H-M   'P 1'
#
loop_
_entity.id
_entity.type
_entity.pdbx_description
1 polymer ?
#
loop_
_entity_poly.entity_id
_entity_poly.type
_entity_poly.pdbx_seq_one_letter_code
_entity_poly.pdbx_strand_id
1 'polypeptide(L)'
;MNDKPQDPGRTLVEASVECAPIALGVAAGIFLGDMMHRSARRPVAFALGVLGIAAIAPVVVDTVCDKVAGPNTRRGTQRTLRSIREGAGAPARDIDFVEEELGEMYVG
;
A
#
# COMPACT_ATOMS: atom_id res chain seq x y z
N MET A 1 19.48 -5.30 3.30
CA MET A 1 18.45 -6.01 4.08
C MET A 1 19.13 -6.61 5.29
N ASN A 2 18.64 -6.30 6.49
CA ASN A 2 19.21 -6.78 7.76
C ASN A 2 18.22 -7.80 8.33
N ASP A 3 18.35 -9.06 7.92
CA ASP A 3 17.52 -10.15 8.43
C ASP A 3 18.11 -10.61 9.77
N LYS A 4 17.73 -9.92 10.84
CA LYS A 4 17.99 -10.39 12.20
C LYS A 4 17.13 -11.64 12.41
N PRO A 5 17.68 -12.76 12.92
CA PRO A 5 16.89 -13.97 13.14
C PRO A 5 15.70 -13.63 14.04
N GLN A 6 14.50 -13.68 13.49
CA GLN A 6 13.27 -13.45 14.23
C GLN A 6 13.10 -14.61 15.21
N ASP A 7 13.21 -14.29 16.49
CA ASP A 7 12.85 -15.20 17.58
C ASP A 7 11.34 -15.48 17.48
N PRO A 8 10.91 -16.73 17.26
CA PRO A 8 9.50 -17.07 17.05
C PRO A 8 8.61 -16.67 18.23
N GLY A 9 9.17 -16.53 19.44
CA GLY A 9 8.46 -16.02 20.60
C GLY A 9 8.09 -14.53 20.47
N ARG A 10 8.96 -13.72 19.86
CA ARG A 10 8.73 -12.28 19.68
C ARG A 10 7.67 -11.99 18.61
N THR A 11 7.67 -12.74 17.51
CA THR A 11 6.67 -12.58 16.43
C THR A 11 5.26 -12.94 16.91
N LEU A 12 5.14 -13.93 17.81
CA LEU A 12 3.87 -14.28 18.45
C LEU A 12 3.36 -13.15 19.35
N VAL A 13 4.23 -12.54 20.15
CA VAL A 13 3.85 -11.40 21.00
C VAL A 13 3.48 -10.19 20.17
N GLU A 14 4.23 -9.90 19.11
CA GLU A 14 3.97 -8.77 18.20
C GLU A 14 2.63 -8.95 17.46
N ALA A 15 2.39 -10.14 16.89
CA ALA A 15 1.10 -10.47 16.28
C ALA A 15 -0.07 -10.40 17.28
N SER A 16 0.17 -10.76 18.55
CA SER A 16 -0.85 -10.68 19.61
C SER A 16 -1.18 -9.22 19.95
N VAL A 17 -0.19 -8.34 19.99
CA VAL A 17 -0.39 -6.90 20.24
C VAL A 17 -1.12 -6.25 19.06
N GLU A 18 -0.79 -6.63 17.83
CA GLU A 18 -1.48 -6.16 16.62
C GLU A 18 -2.92 -6.65 16.52
N CYS A 19 -3.20 -7.88 16.97
CA CYS A 19 -4.55 -8.45 16.96
C CYS A 19 -5.40 -8.04 18.17
N ALA A 20 -4.81 -7.47 19.22
CA ALA A 20 -5.51 -7.02 20.42
C ALA A 20 -6.72 -6.10 20.13
N PRO A 21 -6.62 -5.04 19.31
CA PRO A 21 -7.76 -4.18 18.99
C PRO A 21 -8.88 -4.91 18.23
N ILE A 22 -8.52 -5.90 17.39
CA ILE A 22 -9.49 -6.71 16.65
C ILE A 22 -10.29 -7.57 17.62
N ALA A 23 -9.59 -8.29 18.51
CA ALA A 23 -10.23 -9.13 19.51
C ALA A 23 -11.15 -8.32 20.44
N LEU A 24 -10.70 -7.13 20.86
CA LEU A 24 -11.50 -6.20 21.66
C LEU A 24 -12.75 -5.75 20.89
N GLY A 25 -12.60 -5.33 19.62
CA GLY A 25 -13.72 -4.91 18.78
C GLY A 25 -14.77 -6.00 18.59
N VAL A 26 -14.34 -7.25 18.37
CA VAL A 26 -15.24 -8.41 18.27
C VAL A 26 -15.99 -8.65 19.57
N ALA A 27 -15.28 -8.65 20.71
CA ALA A 27 -15.89 -8.84 22.02
C ALA A 27 -16.90 -7.72 22.35
N ALA A 28 -16.55 -6.46 22.07
CA ALA A 28 -17.43 -5.31 22.24
C ALA A 28 -18.68 -5.40 21.35
N GLY A 29 -18.53 -5.86 20.10
CA GLY A 29 -19.65 -6.06 19.18
C GLY A 29 -20.61 -7.16 19.65
N ILE A 30 -20.09 -8.29 20.14
CA ILE A 30 -20.91 -9.39 20.71
C ILE A 30 -21.65 -8.91 21.96
N PHE A 31 -20.96 -8.22 22.87
CA PHE A 31 -21.55 -7.69 24.10
C PHE A 31 -22.65 -6.66 23.81
N LEU A 32 -22.41 -5.74 22.87
CA LEU A 32 -23.41 -4.78 22.42
C LEU A 32 -24.61 -5.48 21.79
N GLY A 33 -24.37 -6.48 20.94
CA GLY A 33 -25.44 -7.25 20.30
C GLY A 33 -26.33 -8.02 21.28
N ASP A 34 -25.78 -8.47 22.41
CA ASP A 34 -26.54 -9.16 23.43
C ASP A 34 -27.42 -8.21 24.27
N MET A 35 -26.94 -7.00 24.56
CA MET A 35 -27.74 -5.98 25.24
C MET A 35 -28.90 -5.43 24.40
N MET A 36 -28.89 -5.63 23.07
CA MET A 36 -29.96 -5.11 22.20
C MET A 36 -31.25 -5.94 22.29
N HIS A 37 -32.39 -5.23 22.30
CA HIS A 37 -33.71 -5.84 22.21
C HIS A 37 -33.88 -6.60 20.88
N ARG A 38 -34.65 -7.70 20.88
CA ARG A 38 -34.79 -8.61 19.71
C ARG A 38 -35.21 -7.88 18.41
N SER A 39 -35.99 -6.81 18.54
CA SER A 39 -36.45 -5.96 17.44
C SER A 39 -35.36 -5.04 16.86
N ALA A 40 -34.36 -4.64 17.66
CA ALA A 40 -33.28 -3.75 17.25
C ALA A 40 -32.04 -4.49 16.73
N ARG A 41 -31.87 -5.77 17.07
CA ARG A 41 -30.70 -6.60 16.67
C ARG A 41 -30.52 -6.67 15.15
N ARG A 42 -31.60 -6.87 14.39
CA ARG A 42 -31.54 -7.03 12.92
C ARG A 42 -31.09 -5.75 12.20
N PRO A 43 -31.74 -4.59 12.35
CA PRO A 43 -31.34 -3.39 11.62
C PRO A 43 -29.94 -2.91 11.99
N VAL A 44 -29.53 -3.06 13.26
CA VAL A 44 -28.18 -2.62 13.69
C VAL A 44 -27.09 -3.57 13.20
N ALA A 45 -27.33 -4.88 13.16
CA ALA A 45 -26.39 -5.82 12.55
C ALA A 45 -26.18 -5.52 11.05
N PHE A 46 -27.25 -5.20 10.31
CA PHE A 46 -27.12 -4.80 8.90
C PHE A 46 -26.36 -3.50 8.73
N ALA A 47 -26.68 -2.47 9.52
CA ALA A 47 -25.98 -1.18 9.45
C ALA A 47 -24.49 -1.31 9.77
N LEU A 48 -24.12 -2.03 10.84
CA LEU A 48 -22.73 -2.28 11.20
C LEU A 48 -22.01 -3.14 10.17
N GLY A 49 -22.67 -4.14 9.59
CA GLY A 49 -22.11 -4.96 8.52
C GLY A 49 -21.79 -4.14 7.27
N VAL A 50 -22.74 -3.31 6.81
CA VAL A 50 -22.54 -2.42 5.67
C VAL A 50 -21.45 -1.39 5.95
N LEU A 51 -21.46 -0.78 7.15
CA LEU A 51 -20.43 0.17 7.57
C LEU A 51 -19.05 -0.48 7.58
N GLY A 52 -18.94 -1.70 8.09
CA GLY A 52 -17.68 -2.46 8.11
C GLY A 52 -17.16 -2.75 6.70
N ILE A 53 -18.04 -3.17 5.79
CA ILE A 53 -17.68 -3.38 4.38
C ILE A 53 -17.24 -2.06 3.73
N ALA A 54 -17.97 -0.98 3.98
CA ALA A 54 -17.63 0.34 3.45
C ALA A 54 -16.29 0.87 4.00
N ALA A 55 -15.96 0.60 5.26
CA ALA A 55 -14.69 0.99 5.86
C ALA A 55 -13.48 0.26 5.24
N ILE A 56 -13.67 -0.96 4.73
CA ILE A 56 -12.63 -1.75 4.06
C ILE A 56 -12.49 -1.37 2.57
N ALA A 57 -13.51 -0.76 1.98
CA ALA A 57 -13.53 -0.38 0.57
C ALA A 57 -12.28 0.39 0.08
N PRO A 58 -11.76 1.44 0.75
CA PRO A 58 -10.59 2.16 0.25
C PRO A 58 -9.34 1.28 0.15
N VAL A 59 -9.10 0.40 1.12
CA VAL A 59 -7.94 -0.52 1.11
C VAL A 59 -8.02 -1.48 -0.08
N VAL A 60 -9.22 -1.99 -0.37
CA VAL A 60 -9.45 -2.87 -1.52
C VAL A 60 -9.27 -2.10 -2.84
N VAL A 61 -9.77 -0.87 -2.91
CA VAL A 61 -9.60 -0.02 -4.09
C VAL A 61 -8.13 0.31 -4.32
N ASP A 62 -7.39 0.68 -3.29
CA ASP A 62 -5.97 1.04 -3.40
C ASP A 62 -5.13 -0.16 -3.82
N THR A 63 -5.36 -1.35 -3.24
CA THR A 63 -4.66 -2.58 -3.63
C THR A 63 -4.96 -3.00 -5.06
N VAL A 64 -6.21 -2.85 -5.53
CA VAL A 64 -6.57 -3.12 -6.93
C VAL A 64 -5.94 -2.08 -7.85
N CYS A 65 -6.00 -0.79 -7.50
CA CYS A 65 -5.38 0.32 -8.23
C CYS A 65 -3.87 0.12 -8.37
N ASP A 66 -3.17 -0.24 -7.29
CA ASP A 66 -1.75 -0.55 -7.31
C ASP A 66 -1.45 -1.81 -8.13
N LYS A 67 -2.38 -2.76 -8.21
CA LYS A 67 -2.20 -3.93 -9.07
C LYS A 67 -2.37 -3.60 -10.55
N VAL A 68 -3.32 -2.73 -10.91
CA VAL A 68 -3.63 -2.40 -12.33
C VAL A 68 -2.84 -1.21 -12.88
N ALA A 69 -2.42 -0.28 -12.03
CA ALA A 69 -1.68 0.93 -12.37
C ALA A 69 -0.29 0.97 -11.71
N GLY A 70 0.11 -0.10 -11.02
CA GLY A 70 1.38 -0.17 -10.32
C GLY A 70 2.61 0.03 -11.20
N PRO A 71 3.76 0.31 -10.59
CA PRO A 71 5.01 0.67 -11.28
C PRO A 71 5.56 -0.42 -12.22
N ASN A 72 5.10 -1.67 -12.08
CA ASN A 72 5.42 -2.79 -12.99
C ASN A 72 4.56 -2.82 -14.26
N THR A 73 3.58 -1.94 -14.41
CA THR A 73 2.82 -1.77 -15.64
C THR A 73 3.52 -0.75 -16.53
N ARG A 74 3.45 -0.91 -17.87
CA ARG A 74 4.09 0.00 -18.85
C ARG A 74 3.73 1.48 -18.61
N ARG A 75 2.53 1.77 -18.08
CA ARG A 75 2.09 3.13 -17.71
C ARG A 75 2.66 3.60 -16.37
N GLY A 76 2.74 2.72 -15.36
CA GLY A 76 3.34 3.02 -14.06
C GLY A 76 4.84 3.30 -14.14
N THR A 77 5.58 2.49 -14.92
CA THR A 77 7.03 2.71 -15.16
C THR A 77 7.30 4.05 -15.81
N GLN A 78 6.49 4.46 -16.79
CA GLN A 78 6.61 5.78 -17.42
C GLN A 78 6.34 6.92 -16.43
N ARG A 79 5.39 6.75 -15.50
CA ARG A 79 5.08 7.75 -14.47
C ARG A 79 6.19 7.87 -13.44
N THR A 80 6.79 6.75 -13.00
CA THR A 80 7.96 6.73 -12.11
C THR A 80 9.21 7.29 -12.79
N LEU A 81 9.49 6.92 -14.04
CA LEU A 81 10.62 7.48 -14.79
C LEU A 81 10.44 8.97 -15.06
N ARG A 82 9.20 9.42 -15.29
CA ARG A 82 8.86 10.83 -15.44
C ARG A 82 9.01 11.59 -14.12
N SER A 83 8.57 11.04 -12.99
CA SER A 83 8.76 11.68 -11.69
C SER A 83 10.23 11.74 -11.27
N ILE A 84 11.05 10.76 -11.66
CA ILE A 84 12.51 10.82 -11.49
C ILE A 84 13.09 11.90 -12.41
N ARG A 85 12.67 11.97 -13.67
CA ARG A 85 13.17 12.97 -14.64
C ARG A 85 12.81 14.41 -14.24
N GLU A 86 11.58 14.63 -13.78
CA GLU A 86 11.09 15.94 -13.34
C GLU A 86 11.60 16.31 -11.93
N GLY A 87 11.77 15.33 -11.03
CA GLY A 87 12.23 15.56 -9.65
C GLY A 87 13.75 15.64 -9.49
N ALA A 88 14.52 15.01 -10.38
CA ALA A 88 16.00 15.07 -10.35
C ALA A 88 16.57 16.30 -11.07
N GLY A 89 15.74 17.17 -11.64
CA GLY A 89 16.21 18.38 -12.34
C GLY A 89 17.16 18.08 -13.52
N ALA A 90 17.11 16.88 -14.09
CA ALA A 90 17.97 16.50 -15.20
C ALA A 90 17.43 17.15 -16.49
N PRO A 91 18.11 18.16 -17.07
CA PRO A 91 17.73 18.66 -18.37
C PRO A 91 17.80 17.52 -19.39
N ALA A 92 16.92 17.56 -20.40
CA ALA A 92 17.09 16.75 -21.59
C ALA A 92 18.44 17.14 -22.21
N ARG A 93 19.50 16.38 -21.89
CA ARG A 93 20.74 16.45 -22.65
C ARG A 93 20.43 15.86 -24.01
N ASP A 94 20.19 16.74 -24.98
CA ASP A 94 20.49 16.43 -26.37
C ASP A 94 21.96 16.00 -26.40
N ILE A 95 22.14 14.72 -26.69
CA ILE A 95 23.41 14.04 -26.84
C ILE A 95 24.03 14.40 -28.19
N ASP A 96 24.12 15.70 -28.50
CA ASP A 96 24.83 16.18 -29.70
C ASP A 96 26.30 16.51 -29.38
N PHE A 97 26.67 16.67 -28.11
CA PHE A 97 28.01 17.11 -27.71
C PHE A 97 29.04 16.00 -27.47
N VAL A 98 28.65 14.72 -27.52
CA VAL A 98 29.58 13.61 -27.24
C VAL A 98 30.25 13.09 -28.51
N GLU A 99 29.69 13.39 -29.68
CA GLU A 99 30.24 12.91 -30.95
C GLU A 99 31.46 13.72 -31.41
N GLU A 100 31.53 15.01 -31.03
CA GLU A 100 32.65 15.88 -31.42
C GLU A 100 33.94 15.59 -30.62
N GLU A 101 33.83 15.18 -29.34
CA GLU A 101 35.01 14.90 -28.50
C GLU A 101 35.52 13.45 -28.66
N LEU A 102 34.69 12.50 -29.10
CA LEU A 102 35.16 11.16 -29.49
C LEU A 102 35.72 11.13 -30.92
N GLY A 103 35.33 12.06 -31.80
CA GLY A 103 35.87 12.13 -33.17
C GLY A 103 37.35 12.48 -33.22
N GLU A 104 37.85 13.30 -32.29
CA GLU A 104 39.26 13.71 -32.26
C GLU A 104 40.20 12.67 -31.63
N MET A 105 39.71 11.70 -30.85
CA MET A 105 40.58 10.68 -30.24
C MET A 105 40.93 9.52 -31.21
N TYR A 106 40.24 9.39 -32.34
CA TYR A 106 40.48 8.32 -33.33
C TYR A 106 41.14 8.78 -34.63
N VAL A 107 41.52 10.06 -34.73
CA VAL A 107 42.30 10.60 -35.86
C VAL A 107 43.60 11.20 -35.31
N GLY A 108 44.45 10.33 -34.75
CA GLY A 108 45.83 10.62 -34.35
C GLY A 108 46.74 9.48 -34.77
#